data_AF-A0A8T6C1U4-F1
#
_entry.id   AF-A0A8T6C1U4-F1
#
_cell.length_a   1.000
_cell.length_b   1.000
_cell.length_c   1.000
_cell.angle_alpha   90.00
_cell.angle_beta   90.00
_cell.angle_gamma   90.00
#
_symmetry.space_group_name_H-M   'P 1'
#
loop_
_entity.id
_entity.type
_entity.pdbx_description
1 polymer ?
#
loop_
_entity_poly.entity_id
_entity_poly.type
_entity_poly.pdbx_seq_one_letter_code
_entity_poly.pdbx_strand_id
1 'polypeptide(L)'
;MAGHSWRHFDPLILIAALALAGYGALVIYSASLPRGAEGVVLSSAVQRHIIFALVGAVLMIALTRLDYRLIDALGWLAYGFGIIVLVAVLFLGSDEFGSRRWFDLGFTVVQASEIGKLMTI
;
A
#
# COMPACT_ATOMS: atom_id res chain seq x y z
N MET A 1 -19.62 13.43 -29.42
CA MET A 1 -20.90 13.37 -28.68
C MET A 1 -20.61 12.82 -27.29
N ALA A 2 -21.24 13.43 -26.28
CA ALA A 2 -20.78 13.53 -24.89
C ALA A 2 -20.39 12.21 -24.20
N GLY A 3 -19.28 12.28 -23.46
CA GLY A 3 -18.62 11.14 -22.85
C GLY A 3 -19.27 10.60 -21.59
N HIS A 4 -18.90 9.38 -21.26
CA HIS A 4 -19.15 8.81 -19.94
C HIS A 4 -18.27 7.58 -19.67
N SER A 5 -16.94 7.74 -19.68
CA SER A 5 -16.00 6.72 -19.19
C SER A 5 -16.03 6.55 -17.66
N TRP A 6 -16.61 7.52 -16.94
CA TRP A 6 -16.73 7.54 -15.47
C TRP A 6 -17.94 6.77 -14.92
N ARG A 7 -18.80 6.19 -15.78
CA ARG A 7 -20.04 5.53 -15.32
C ARG A 7 -19.84 4.28 -14.47
N HIS A 8 -18.67 3.65 -14.54
CA HIS A 8 -18.33 2.46 -13.74
C HIS A 8 -17.37 2.78 -12.59
N PHE A 9 -17.02 4.06 -12.40
CA PHE A 9 -16.27 4.46 -11.21
C PHE A 9 -17.24 4.41 -10.03
N ASP A 10 -16.95 3.59 -9.03
CA ASP A 10 -17.76 3.48 -7.82
C ASP A 10 -17.24 4.49 -6.76
N PRO A 11 -17.86 5.68 -6.64
CA PRO A 11 -17.43 6.66 -5.66
C PRO A 11 -17.69 6.19 -4.22
N LEU A 12 -18.60 5.23 -4.00
CA LEU A 12 -18.89 4.71 -2.66
C LEU A 12 -17.68 3.95 -2.13
N ILE A 13 -17.08 3.07 -2.93
CA ILE A 13 -15.87 2.33 -2.55
C ILE A 13 -14.70 3.30 -2.32
N LEU A 14 -14.55 4.31 -3.18
CA LEU A 14 -13.51 5.34 -2.99
C LEU A 14 -13.69 6.07 -1.65
N ILE A 15 -14.89 6.60 -1.39
CA ILE A 15 -15.17 7.36 -0.17
C ILE A 15 -15.01 6.46 1.06
N ALA A 16 -15.47 5.20 1.00
CA ALA A 16 -15.31 4.24 2.07
C ALA A 16 -13.82 3.94 2.36
N ALA A 17 -13.01 3.75 1.32
CA ALA A 17 -11.57 3.53 1.47
C ALA A 17 -10.86 4.74 2.08
N LEU A 18 -11.18 5.96 1.62
CA LEU A 18 -10.64 7.20 2.18
C LEU A 18 -11.07 7.43 3.64
N ALA A 19 -12.35 7.15 3.95
CA ALA A 19 -12.86 7.24 5.31
C ALA A 19 -12.16 6.23 6.25
N LEU A 20 -11.93 5.00 5.78
CA LEU A 20 -11.21 3.99 6.54
C LEU A 20 -9.74 4.37 6.76
N ALA A 21 -9.07 4.91 5.74
CA ALA A 21 -7.70 5.41 5.87
C ALA A 21 -7.60 6.59 6.85
N GLY A 22 -8.55 7.51 6.82
CA GLY A 22 -8.66 8.63 7.77
C GLY A 22 -8.95 8.16 9.18
N TYR A 23 -9.86 7.20 9.35
CA TYR A 23 -10.14 6.56 10.64
C TYR A 23 -8.88 5.86 11.20
N GLY A 24 -8.14 5.14 10.36
CA GLY A 24 -6.86 4.56 10.74
C GLY A 24 -5.85 5.58 11.25
N ALA A 25 -5.78 6.76 10.62
CA ALA A 25 -4.93 7.86 11.10
C ALA A 25 -5.34 8.34 12.50
N LEU A 26 -6.65 8.45 12.77
CA LEU A 26 -7.18 8.81 14.09
C LEU A 26 -6.84 7.75 15.16
N VAL A 27 -6.92 6.47 14.80
CA VAL A 27 -6.57 5.37 15.70
C VAL A 27 -5.07 5.35 16.01
N ILE A 28 -4.21 5.56 15.02
CA ILE A 28 -2.76 5.65 15.24
C ILE A 28 -2.44 6.88 16.09
N TYR A 29 -3.11 8.00 15.81
CA TYR A 29 -2.96 9.21 16.62
C TYR A 29 -3.35 8.93 18.08
N SER A 30 -4.52 8.32 18.33
CA SER A 30 -4.99 8.00 19.68
C SER A 30 -4.03 7.10 20.46
N ALA A 31 -3.41 6.12 19.79
CA ALA A 31 -2.42 5.24 20.38
C ALA A 31 -1.05 5.89 20.61
N SER A 32 -0.76 7.02 19.97
CA SER A 32 0.53 7.72 20.02
C SER A 32 0.49 9.05 20.77
N LEU A 33 -0.61 9.38 21.47
CA LEU A 33 -0.64 10.56 22.34
C LEU A 33 0.41 10.43 23.45
N PRO A 34 1.29 11.44 23.62
CA PRO A 34 2.12 11.56 24.80
C PRO A 34 1.24 11.62 26.05
N ARG A 35 1.60 10.92 27.13
CA ARG A 35 0.86 10.93 28.40
C ARG A 35 0.99 12.25 29.20
N GLY A 36 1.43 13.33 28.56
CA GLY A 36 1.67 14.63 29.17
C GLY A 36 1.21 15.76 28.25
N ALA A 37 0.73 16.86 28.84
CA ALA A 37 -0.02 17.95 28.24
C ALA A 37 0.77 18.85 27.26
N GLU A 38 1.50 18.26 26.31
CA GLU A 38 2.25 18.99 25.29
C GLU A 38 1.57 18.86 23.92
N GLY A 39 0.54 19.69 23.71
CA GLY A 39 0.02 20.04 22.37
C GLY A 39 -0.41 18.89 21.45
N VAL A 40 -0.78 19.24 20.21
CA VAL A 40 -1.02 18.27 19.14
C VAL A 40 0.31 18.06 18.42
N VAL A 41 1.08 17.05 18.85
CA VAL A 41 2.30 16.63 18.15
C VAL A 41 1.97 15.38 17.33
N LEU A 42 2.11 15.46 16.00
CA LEU A 42 1.95 14.31 15.12
C LEU A 42 3.14 13.36 15.34
N SER A 43 2.86 12.15 15.83
CA SER A 43 3.88 11.12 15.95
C SER A 43 4.42 10.70 14.57
N SER A 44 5.66 10.22 14.53
CA SER A 44 6.28 9.70 13.30
C SER A 44 5.47 8.57 12.64
N ALA A 45 4.70 7.82 13.44
CA ALA A 45 3.79 6.79 12.96
C ALA A 45 2.58 7.36 12.19
N VAL A 46 1.95 8.42 12.71
CA VAL A 46 0.83 9.08 12.03
C VAL A 46 1.30 9.72 10.72
N GLN A 47 2.46 10.40 10.75
CA GLN A 47 3.05 10.98 9.54
C GLN A 47 3.31 9.92 8.46
N ARG A 48 3.92 8.78 8.84
CA ARG A 48 4.17 7.67 7.92
C ARG A 48 2.88 7.09 7.34
N HIS A 49 1.84 6.92 8.16
CA HIS A 49 0.52 6.45 7.70
C HIS A 49 -0.10 7.40 6.66
N ILE A 50 -0.08 8.71 6.92
CA ILE A 50 -0.59 9.72 5.99
C ILE A 50 0.19 9.69 4.67
N ILE A 51 1.52 9.60 4.71
CA ILE A 51 2.36 9.50 3.51
C ILE A 51 1.98 8.27 2.68
N PHE A 52 1.87 7.08 3.30
CA PHE A 52 1.48 5.88 2.58
C PHE A 52 0.05 5.93 2.05
N ALA A 53 -0.89 6.53 2.78
CA ALA A 53 -2.26 6.73 2.31
C ALA A 53 -2.29 7.63 1.06
N LEU A 54 -1.52 8.71 1.05
CA LEU A 54 -1.38 9.60 -0.11
C LEU A 54 -0.75 8.89 -1.30
N VAL A 55 0.37 8.18 -1.09
CA VAL A 55 1.03 7.38 -2.14
C VAL A 55 0.07 6.34 -2.71
N GLY A 56 -0.66 5.62 -1.85
CA GLY A 56 -1.66 4.64 -2.25
C GLY A 56 -2.80 5.26 -3.06
N ALA A 57 -3.30 6.42 -2.67
CA ALA A 57 -4.34 7.14 -3.42
C ALA A 57 -3.87 7.57 -4.82
N VAL A 58 -2.62 8.07 -4.92
CA VAL A 58 -2.01 8.41 -6.21
C VAL A 58 -1.83 7.16 -7.08
N LEU A 59 -1.34 6.06 -6.51
CA LEU A 59 -1.17 4.79 -7.23
C LEU A 59 -2.49 4.23 -7.72
N MET A 60 -3.54 4.26 -6.90
CA MET A 60 -4.89 3.86 -7.31
C MET A 60 -5.37 4.67 -8.52
N ILE A 61 -5.25 6.00 -8.50
CA ILE A 61 -5.64 6.88 -9.62
C ILE A 61 -4.78 6.65 -10.87
N ALA A 62 -3.50 6.28 -10.70
CA ALA A 62 -2.64 5.91 -11.81
C ALA A 62 -3.07 4.57 -12.44
N LEU A 63 -3.34 3.57 -11.61
CA LEU A 63 -3.75 2.22 -12.04
C LEU A 63 -5.11 2.20 -12.73
N THR A 64 -6.05 3.08 -12.38
CA THR A 64 -7.34 3.18 -13.11
C THR A 64 -7.18 3.62 -14.56
N ARG A 65 -6.03 4.19 -14.94
CA ARG A 65 -5.72 4.56 -16.33
C ARG A 65 -5.02 3.45 -17.11
N LEU A 66 -4.61 2.37 -16.46
CA LEU A 66 -3.88 1.28 -17.10
C LEU A 66 -4.88 0.31 -17.75
N ASP A 67 -4.60 -0.09 -19.00
CA ASP A 67 -5.45 -1.04 -19.72
C ASP A 67 -5.32 -2.44 -19.10
N TYR A 68 -6.44 -2.99 -18.63
CA TYR A 68 -6.49 -4.32 -18.02
C TYR A 68 -5.95 -5.41 -18.96
N ARG A 69 -6.02 -5.22 -20.28
CA ARG A 69 -5.49 -6.18 -21.27
C ARG A 69 -3.97 -6.31 -21.19
N LEU A 70 -3.27 -5.22 -20.83
CA LEU A 70 -1.83 -5.25 -20.62
C LEU A 70 -1.47 -6.06 -19.37
N ILE A 71 -2.29 -5.92 -18.31
CA ILE A 71 -2.11 -6.69 -17.07
C ILE A 71 -2.30 -8.18 -17.35
N ASP A 72 -3.36 -8.55 -18.07
CA ASP A 72 -3.68 -9.93 -18.43
C ASP A 72 -2.58 -10.57 -19.30
N ALA A 73 -2.10 -9.86 -20.32
CA ALA A 73 -1.03 -10.33 -21.18
C ALA A 73 0.31 -10.54 -20.43
N LEU A 74 0.57 -9.76 -19.39
CA LEU A 74 1.79 -9.84 -18.58
C LEU A 74 1.61 -10.72 -17.33
N GLY A 75 0.43 -11.28 -17.08
CA GLY A 75 0.10 -12.00 -15.84
C GLY A 75 1.07 -13.15 -15.52
N TRP A 76 1.45 -13.96 -16.50
CA TRP A 76 2.42 -15.04 -16.29
C TRP A 76 3.83 -14.54 -15.97
N LEU A 77 4.26 -13.44 -16.59
CA LEU A 77 5.55 -12.80 -16.30
C LEU A 77 5.53 -12.17 -14.91
N ALA A 78 4.44 -11.49 -14.56
CA ALA A 78 4.19 -10.92 -13.25
C ALA A 78 4.24 -12.01 -12.16
N TYR A 79 3.57 -13.15 -12.37
CA TYR A 79 3.60 -14.30 -11.46
C TYR A 79 5.02 -14.85 -11.27
N GLY A 80 5.76 -15.07 -12.37
CA GLY A 80 7.15 -15.52 -12.31
C GLY A 80 8.04 -14.54 -11.55
N PHE A 81 7.85 -13.23 -11.77
CA PHE A 81 8.52 -12.19 -11.01
C PHE A 81 8.16 -12.23 -9.53
N GLY A 82 6.88 -12.45 -9.18
CA GLY A 82 6.42 -12.62 -7.81
C GLY A 82 7.13 -13.77 -7.09
N ILE A 83 7.29 -14.92 -7.76
CA ILE A 83 8.07 -16.05 -7.22
C ILE A 83 9.52 -15.65 -6.98
N ILE A 84 10.16 -14.96 -7.94
CA ILE A 84 11.55 -14.51 -7.80
C ILE A 84 11.69 -13.60 -6.57
N VAL A 85 10.77 -12.66 -6.38
CA VAL A 85 10.77 -11.76 -5.21
C VAL A 85 10.61 -12.55 -3.90
N LEU A 86 9.71 -13.53 -3.86
CA LEU A 86 9.51 -14.38 -2.69
C LEU A 86 10.72 -15.25 -2.37
N VAL A 87 11.43 -15.75 -3.38
CA VAL A 87 12.68 -16.50 -3.17
C VAL A 87 13.79 -15.54 -2.73
N ALA A 88 13.88 -14.35 -3.32
CA ALA A 88 14.90 -13.36 -3.01
C ALA A 88 14.87 -12.93 -1.53
N VAL A 89 13.68 -12.84 -0.91
CA VAL A 89 13.56 -12.42 0.51
C VAL A 89 14.22 -13.42 1.48
N LEU A 90 14.36 -14.69 1.10
CA LEU A 90 15.03 -15.69 1.94
C LEU A 90 16.53 -15.39 2.08
N PHE A 91 17.13 -14.80 1.06
CA PHE A 91 18.55 -14.49 1.01
C PHE A 91 18.86 -13.04 1.39
N LEU A 92 18.03 -12.10 0.91
CA LEU A 92 18.27 -10.65 1.00
C LEU A 92 17.34 -9.95 2.02
N GLY A 93 16.38 -10.66 2.61
CA GLY A 93 15.43 -10.07 3.55
C GLY A 93 16.04 -9.81 4.92
N SER A 94 15.55 -8.77 5.60
CA SER A 94 15.87 -8.48 7.00
C SER A 94 15.26 -9.56 7.89
N ASP A 95 16.04 -9.99 8.89
CA ASP A 95 15.56 -10.91 9.92
C ASP A 95 14.91 -10.09 11.03
N GLU A 96 13.58 -10.01 11.00
CA GLU A 96 12.78 -9.33 12.00
C GLU A 96 11.89 -10.36 12.70
N PHE A 97 11.92 -10.37 14.02
CA PHE A 97 11.13 -11.30 14.85
C PHE A 97 11.34 -12.79 14.52
N GLY A 98 12.54 -13.16 14.09
CA GLY A 98 12.94 -14.56 13.81
C GLY A 98 12.46 -15.09 12.46
N SER A 99 12.07 -14.22 11.52
CA SER A 99 11.69 -14.62 10.17
C SER A 99 12.07 -13.55 9.14
N ARG A 100 12.67 -14.01 8.04
CA ARG A 100 13.00 -13.15 6.87
C ARG A 100 11.79 -13.02 5.95
N ARG A 101 11.14 -11.85 5.97
CA ARG A 101 9.92 -11.56 5.20
C ARG A 101 9.90 -10.18 4.56
N TRP A 102 10.82 -9.34 4.99
CA TRP A 102 10.83 -7.91 4.71
C TRP A 102 12.10 -7.54 3.96
N PHE A 103 11.98 -6.65 3.00
CA PHE A 103 13.11 -5.96 2.41
C PHE A 103 13.23 -4.59 3.06
N ASP A 104 14.31 -4.36 3.80
CA ASP A 104 14.64 -3.05 4.35
C ASP A 104 15.35 -2.22 3.27
N LEU A 105 14.69 -1.17 2.79
CA LEU A 105 15.22 -0.24 1.78
C LEU A 105 15.89 0.99 2.43
N GLY A 106 16.02 1.02 3.76
CA GLY A 106 16.62 2.10 4.54
C GLY A 106 15.69 3.30 4.81
N PHE A 107 14.73 3.58 3.92
CA PHE A 107 13.69 4.59 4.13
C PHE A 107 12.29 3.98 4.35
N THR A 108 12.10 2.74 3.90
CA THR A 108 10.86 2.00 4.05
C THR A 108 11.15 0.51 4.05
N VAL A 109 10.21 -0.26 4.56
CA VAL A 109 10.29 -1.71 4.63
C VAL A 109 9.15 -2.28 3.79
N VAL A 110 9.49 -3.11 2.80
CA VAL A 110 8.52 -3.69 1.87
C VAL A 110 8.41 -5.19 2.11
N GLN A 111 7.20 -5.66 2.35
CA GLN A 111 6.96 -7.08 2.57
C GLN A 111 6.83 -7.83 1.24
N ALA A 112 7.64 -8.86 1.04
CA ALA A 112 7.67 -9.63 -0.21
C ALA A 112 6.30 -10.23 -0.57
N SER A 113 5.52 -10.63 0.43
CA SER A 113 4.19 -11.23 0.22
C SER A 113 3.14 -10.24 -0.30
N GLU A 114 3.28 -8.93 -0.07
CA GLU A 114 2.37 -7.94 -0.67
C GLU A 114 2.52 -7.91 -2.19
N ILE A 115 3.77 -7.94 -2.67
CA ILE A 115 4.07 -8.08 -4.11
C ILE A 115 3.56 -9.43 -4.61
N GLY A 116 3.85 -10.52 -3.89
CA GLY A 116 3.40 -11.86 -4.26
C GLY A 116 1.89 -11.94 -4.50
N LYS A 117 1.07 -11.41 -3.58
CA LYS A 117 -0.40 -11.41 -3.71
C LYS A 117 -0.87 -10.69 -4.97
N LEU A 118 -0.33 -9.50 -5.24
CA LEU A 118 -0.72 -8.70 -6.42
C LEU A 118 -0.37 -9.39 -7.74
N MET A 119 0.71 -10.16 -7.76
CA MET A 119 1.17 -10.85 -8.97
C MET A 119 0.51 -12.22 -9.21
N THR A 120 -0.24 -12.71 -8.21
CA THR A 120 -0.91 -14.04 -8.27
C THR A 120 -2.40 -13.98 -8.58
N ILE A 121 -3.02 -12.81 -8.43
CA ILE A 121 -4.45 -12.57 -8.68
C ILE A 121 -4.61 -12.01 -10.09
#